data_AF-A0A934LMS9-F1
#
_entry.id   AF-A0A934LMS9-F1
#
_cell.length_a   1.000
_cell.length_b   1.000
_cell.length_c   1.000
_cell.angle_alpha   90.00
_cell.angle_beta   90.00
_cell.angle_gamma   90.00
#
_symmetry.space_group_name_H-M   'P 1'
#
loop_
_entity.id
_entity.type
_entity.pdbx_description
1 polymer ?
#
loop_
_entity_poly.entity_id
_entity_poly.type
_entity_poly.pdbx_seq_one_letter_code
_entity_poly.pdbx_strand_id
1 'polypeptide(L)'
;MSKSEIVPPQNAPTSNERLLAALAHGSVVLSFFGALVPALIWSFQRRKSPYVAFHALQAAGYQMFMFWVGMAAYLVFFIVIFFLIILFSGAIVEQGGSASPTMMLGMQASMFALLFGFMGIYFLIGIVGAVMCVMDKDFKYPILGKRLEKYLGRGPHPNDPLDEAKEEQWMAAMGHASAILFIWGLFTPLALFLATQKDSPRLRFQSAQAAVYQTLATVVYFGISFCYVGVFFGFFLSLLSNPDFGSSLSPAQGIGFLVFMLVFLIIGIFVMLALPTYHLFAMIAGIQILKGRDYHYPILGRLLAKRFERQDG
;
A
#
# COMPACT_ATOMS: atom_id res chain seq x y z
N MET A 1 -37.19 18.77 -38.99
CA MET A 1 -36.64 17.46 -38.58
C MET A 1 -36.32 17.53 -37.10
N SER A 2 -37.18 16.97 -36.26
CA SER A 2 -36.93 16.84 -34.82
C SER A 2 -35.79 15.84 -34.64
N LYS A 3 -34.68 16.25 -34.02
CA LYS A 3 -33.64 15.32 -33.56
C LYS A 3 -34.31 14.45 -32.51
N SER A 4 -34.63 13.20 -32.84
CA SER A 4 -35.02 12.22 -31.84
C SER A 4 -33.86 12.11 -30.85
N GLU A 5 -34.03 12.64 -29.64
CA GLU A 5 -33.16 12.30 -28.53
C GLU A 5 -33.22 10.78 -28.37
N ILE A 6 -32.14 10.12 -28.77
CA ILE A 6 -31.94 8.72 -28.47
C ILE A 6 -31.78 8.67 -26.96
N VAL A 7 -32.88 8.42 -26.26
CA VAL A 7 -32.86 8.12 -24.83
C VAL A 7 -31.93 6.92 -24.69
N PRO A 8 -30.78 7.06 -24.01
CA PRO A 8 -29.88 5.93 -23.82
C PRO A 8 -30.66 4.79 -23.17
N PRO A 9 -30.38 3.52 -23.54
CA PRO A 9 -31.04 2.40 -22.91
C PRO A 9 -30.90 2.56 -21.39
N GLN A 10 -31.99 2.34 -20.67
CA GLN A 10 -32.20 2.66 -19.25
C GLN A 10 -31.15 2.06 -18.29
N ASN A 11 -30.21 1.27 -18.82
CA ASN A 11 -29.18 0.51 -18.12
C ASN A 11 -27.73 0.82 -18.55
N ALA A 12 -27.49 1.80 -19.43
CA ALA A 12 -26.13 2.19 -19.81
C ALA A 12 -25.55 3.25 -18.84
N PRO A 13 -24.26 3.15 -18.45
CA PRO A 13 -23.61 4.18 -17.66
C PRO A 13 -23.60 5.55 -18.37
N THR A 14 -23.82 6.61 -17.60
CA THR A 14 -23.71 7.99 -18.08
C THR A 14 -22.25 8.39 -18.30
N SER A 15 -22.02 9.49 -19.04
CA SER A 15 -20.66 10.00 -19.26
C SER A 15 -19.95 10.40 -17.96
N ASN A 16 -20.69 10.93 -16.97
CA ASN A 16 -20.12 11.31 -15.69
C ASN A 16 -19.71 10.08 -14.87
N GLU A 17 -20.52 9.02 -14.90
CA GLU A 17 -20.19 7.75 -14.24
C GLU A 17 -18.95 7.11 -14.86
N ARG A 18 -18.84 7.08 -16.20
CA ARG A 18 -17.64 6.63 -16.90
C ARG A 18 -16.39 7.41 -16.52
N LEU A 19 -16.50 8.74 -16.41
CA LEU A 19 -15.38 9.59 -15.99
C LEU A 19 -14.95 9.30 -14.55
N LEU A 20 -15.89 9.16 -13.62
CA LEU A 20 -15.57 8.81 -12.23
C LEU A 20 -14.94 7.43 -12.10
N ALA A 21 -15.45 6.44 -12.84
CA ALA A 21 -14.83 5.11 -12.93
C ALA A 21 -13.41 5.20 -13.52
N ALA A 22 -13.20 6.02 -14.55
CA ALA A 22 -11.89 6.24 -15.12
C ALA A 22 -10.93 6.92 -14.14
N LEU A 23 -11.38 7.91 -13.38
CA LEU A 23 -10.58 8.57 -12.34
C LEU A 23 -10.19 7.61 -11.21
N ALA A 24 -11.10 6.71 -10.81
CA ALA A 24 -10.81 5.69 -9.82
C ALA A 24 -9.66 4.76 -10.26
N HIS A 25 -9.66 4.32 -11.52
CA HIS A 25 -8.56 3.50 -12.07
C HIS A 25 -7.29 4.31 -12.34
N GLY A 26 -7.45 5.50 -12.91
CA GLY A 26 -6.36 6.39 -13.30
C GLY A 26 -5.56 6.93 -12.12
N SER A 27 -6.14 6.97 -10.92
CA SER A 27 -5.43 7.34 -9.69
C SER A 27 -4.24 6.44 -9.37
N VAL A 28 -4.08 5.30 -10.05
CA VAL A 28 -2.91 4.43 -9.96
C VAL A 28 -1.60 5.21 -10.12
N VAL A 29 -1.59 6.28 -10.95
CA VAL A 29 -0.40 7.12 -11.18
C VAL A 29 0.02 7.92 -9.95
N LEU A 30 -0.88 8.13 -8.99
CA LEU A 30 -0.59 8.77 -7.70
C LEU A 30 0.15 7.82 -6.73
N SER A 31 0.43 6.58 -7.16
CA SER A 31 1.23 5.59 -6.43
C SER A 31 0.72 5.40 -5.00
N PHE A 32 1.42 5.94 -4.00
CA PHE A 32 1.11 5.80 -2.58
C PHE A 32 -0.25 6.39 -2.17
N PHE A 33 -0.76 7.38 -2.92
CA PHE A 33 -2.09 7.93 -2.71
C PHE A 33 -3.17 7.30 -3.57
N GLY A 34 -2.80 6.35 -4.44
CA GLY A 34 -3.68 5.82 -5.45
C GLY A 34 -5.01 5.40 -4.88
N ALA A 35 -5.00 4.63 -3.78
CA ALA A 35 -6.21 4.04 -3.19
C ALA A 35 -7.09 5.01 -2.40
N LEU A 36 -6.58 6.20 -2.06
CA LEU A 36 -7.38 7.25 -1.42
C LEU A 36 -8.49 7.73 -2.36
N VAL A 37 -8.16 7.94 -3.64
CA VAL A 37 -9.11 8.44 -4.65
C VAL A 37 -10.29 7.49 -4.86
N PRO A 38 -10.13 6.18 -5.15
CA PRO A 38 -11.25 5.26 -5.28
C PRO A 38 -12.01 5.11 -3.95
N ALA A 39 -11.34 5.20 -2.79
CA ALA A 39 -12.05 5.17 -1.51
C ALA A 39 -13.03 6.35 -1.36
N LEU A 40 -12.59 7.56 -1.68
CA LEU A 40 -13.44 8.76 -1.69
C LEU A 40 -14.56 8.66 -2.72
N ILE A 41 -14.23 8.27 -3.96
CA ILE A 41 -15.22 8.10 -5.04
C ILE A 41 -16.29 7.10 -4.60
N TRP A 42 -15.89 5.95 -4.08
CA TRP A 42 -16.82 4.95 -3.56
C TRP A 42 -17.69 5.52 -2.44
N SER A 43 -17.12 6.20 -1.44
CA SER A 43 -17.91 6.77 -0.33
C SER A 43 -19.00 7.73 -0.80
N PHE A 44 -18.74 8.54 -1.83
CA PHE A 44 -19.73 9.50 -2.35
C PHE A 44 -20.69 8.93 -3.41
N GLN A 45 -20.36 7.79 -4.02
CA GLN A 45 -21.10 7.23 -5.16
C GLN A 45 -21.77 5.88 -4.88
N ARG A 46 -21.44 5.20 -3.77
CA ARG A 46 -21.96 3.86 -3.44
C ARG A 46 -23.48 3.74 -3.45
N ARG A 47 -24.21 4.80 -3.08
CA ARG A 47 -25.69 4.85 -3.11
C ARG A 47 -26.29 5.49 -4.37
N LYS A 48 -25.45 5.99 -5.28
CA LYS A 48 -25.87 6.76 -6.46
C LYS A 48 -25.68 5.97 -7.75
N SER A 49 -24.61 5.19 -7.84
CA SER A 49 -24.23 4.46 -9.04
C SER A 49 -23.54 3.14 -8.70
N PRO A 50 -24.21 1.99 -8.87
CA PRO A 50 -23.59 0.67 -8.71
C PRO A 50 -22.39 0.48 -9.64
N TYR A 51 -22.43 1.04 -10.84
CA TYR A 51 -21.32 1.03 -11.79
C TYR A 51 -20.07 1.73 -11.23
N VAL A 52 -20.21 2.98 -10.78
CA VAL A 52 -19.08 3.74 -10.22
C VAL A 52 -18.57 3.08 -8.93
N ALA A 53 -19.48 2.61 -8.08
CA ALA A 53 -19.15 1.91 -6.85
C ALA A 53 -18.28 0.66 -7.13
N PHE A 54 -18.70 -0.18 -8.08
CA PHE A 54 -17.94 -1.37 -8.47
C PHE A 54 -16.53 -1.02 -8.98
N HIS A 55 -16.41 -0.04 -9.88
CA HIS A 55 -15.12 0.38 -10.42
C HIS A 55 -14.20 0.96 -9.34
N ALA A 56 -14.74 1.74 -8.41
CA ALA A 56 -14.00 2.26 -7.28
C ALA A 56 -13.51 1.15 -6.33
N LEU A 57 -14.37 0.20 -5.96
CA LEU A 57 -14.00 -0.97 -5.16
C LEU A 57 -12.89 -1.79 -5.83
N GLN A 58 -13.05 -2.03 -7.13
CA GLN A 58 -12.09 -2.76 -7.95
C GLN A 58 -10.73 -2.04 -8.03
N ALA A 59 -10.72 -0.73 -8.24
CA ALA A 59 -9.52 0.08 -8.29
C ALA A 59 -8.79 0.13 -6.94
N ALA A 60 -9.51 0.36 -5.84
CA ALA A 60 -8.96 0.29 -4.49
C ALA A 60 -8.33 -1.09 -4.23
N GLY A 61 -9.05 -2.15 -4.59
CA GLY A 61 -8.59 -3.53 -4.54
C GLY A 61 -7.28 -3.77 -5.28
N TYR A 62 -7.24 -3.37 -6.55
CA TYR A 62 -6.06 -3.54 -7.40
C TYR A 62 -4.87 -2.79 -6.86
N GLN A 63 -5.05 -1.51 -6.55
CA GLN A 63 -3.96 -0.66 -6.07
C GLN A 63 -3.39 -1.20 -4.76
N MET A 64 -4.23 -1.62 -3.80
CA MET A 64 -3.75 -2.21 -2.54
C MET A 64 -3.10 -3.57 -2.76
N PHE A 65 -3.75 -4.48 -3.48
CA PHE A 65 -3.22 -5.83 -3.70
C PHE A 65 -1.88 -5.82 -4.44
N MET A 66 -1.72 -4.97 -5.45
CA MET A 66 -0.48 -4.88 -6.20
C MET A 66 0.68 -4.31 -5.40
N PHE A 67 0.43 -3.50 -4.35
CA PHE A 67 1.50 -3.12 -3.42
C PHE A 67 2.02 -4.31 -2.61
N TRP A 68 1.14 -5.22 -2.19
CA TRP A 68 1.56 -6.46 -1.52
C TRP A 68 2.32 -7.39 -2.46
N VAL A 69 1.83 -7.58 -3.69
CA VAL A 69 2.54 -8.35 -4.72
C VAL A 69 3.88 -7.70 -5.04
N GLY A 70 3.92 -6.37 -5.17
CA GLY A 70 5.13 -5.61 -5.41
C GLY A 70 6.15 -5.78 -4.29
N MET A 71 5.74 -5.69 -3.03
CA MET A 71 6.64 -5.95 -1.89
C MET A 71 7.21 -7.36 -1.93
N ALA A 72 6.39 -8.38 -2.20
CA ALA A 72 6.87 -9.75 -2.34
C ALA A 72 7.85 -9.89 -3.53
N ALA A 73 7.54 -9.28 -4.67
CA ALA A 73 8.42 -9.26 -5.84
C ALA A 73 9.74 -8.53 -5.56
N TYR A 74 9.71 -7.43 -4.80
CA TYR A 74 10.92 -6.72 -4.36
C TYR A 74 11.79 -7.59 -3.46
N LEU A 75 11.21 -8.36 -2.53
CA LEU A 75 11.97 -9.29 -1.69
C LEU A 75 12.66 -10.36 -2.55
N VAL A 76 11.95 -10.95 -3.50
CA VAL A 76 12.54 -11.92 -4.45
C VAL A 76 13.63 -11.25 -5.29
N PHE A 77 13.41 -10.02 -5.75
CA PHE A 77 14.40 -9.25 -6.50
C PHE A 77 15.68 -9.01 -5.69
N PHE A 78 15.59 -8.63 -4.41
CA PHE A 78 16.76 -8.46 -3.55
C PHE A 78 17.54 -9.77 -3.38
N ILE A 79 16.84 -10.89 -3.23
CA ILE A 79 17.48 -12.21 -3.16
C ILE A 79 18.22 -12.53 -4.47
N VAL A 80 17.57 -12.33 -5.63
CA VAL A 80 18.17 -12.55 -6.95
C VAL A 80 19.39 -11.65 -7.16
N ILE A 81 19.28 -10.36 -6.85
CA ILE A 81 20.39 -9.40 -6.97
C ILE A 81 21.54 -9.79 -6.05
N PHE A 82 21.27 -10.22 -4.82
CA PHE A 82 22.31 -10.68 -3.90
C PHE A 82 23.09 -11.86 -4.49
N PHE A 83 22.40 -12.85 -5.04
CA PHE A 83 23.06 -13.98 -5.72
C PHE A 83 23.82 -13.56 -6.98
N LEU A 84 23.28 -12.63 -7.78
CA LEU A 84 23.97 -12.09 -8.96
C LEU A 84 25.25 -11.34 -8.55
N ILE A 85 25.21 -10.53 -7.50
CA ILE A 85 26.40 -9.83 -6.97
C ILE A 85 27.47 -10.84 -6.55
N ILE A 86 27.10 -11.91 -5.85
CA ILE A 86 28.06 -12.97 -5.47
C ILE A 86 28.66 -13.61 -6.72
N LEU A 87 27.83 -14.02 -7.69
CA LEU A 87 28.29 -14.63 -8.94
C LEU A 87 29.26 -13.71 -9.69
N PHE A 88 28.92 -12.43 -9.83
CA PHE A 88 29.75 -11.45 -10.53
C PHE A 88 31.01 -11.07 -9.75
N SER A 89 30.96 -11.05 -8.41
CA SER A 89 32.15 -10.82 -7.60
C SER A 89 33.20 -11.93 -7.82
N GLY A 90 32.76 -13.18 -7.95
CA GLY A 90 33.63 -14.30 -8.33
C GLY A 90 34.29 -14.08 -9.70
N ALA A 91 33.50 -13.69 -10.71
CA ALA A 91 34.01 -13.40 -12.05
C ALA A 91 35.00 -12.22 -12.08
N ILE A 92 34.78 -11.18 -11.28
CA ILE A 92 35.70 -10.04 -11.15
C ILE A 92 37.02 -10.48 -10.52
N VAL A 93 36.98 -11.31 -9.48
CA VAL A 93 38.19 -11.86 -8.84
C VAL A 93 38.99 -12.69 -9.84
N GLU A 94 38.33 -13.52 -10.66
CA GLU A 94 38.97 -14.32 -11.70
C GLU A 94 39.65 -13.45 -12.78
N GLN A 95 39.07 -12.29 -13.12
CA GLN A 95 39.62 -11.33 -14.09
C GLN A 95 40.66 -10.37 -13.48
N GLY A 96 41.26 -10.70 -12.33
CA GLY A 96 42.28 -9.87 -11.70
C GLY A 96 41.76 -8.59 -11.03
N GLY A 97 40.47 -8.55 -10.69
CA GLY A 97 39.88 -7.48 -9.87
C GLY A 97 39.29 -6.30 -10.64
N SER A 98 39.30 -6.31 -11.99
CA SER A 98 38.71 -5.24 -12.80
C SER A 98 37.39 -5.67 -13.45
N ALA A 99 36.29 -4.98 -13.15
CA ALA A 99 35.04 -5.11 -13.90
C ALA A 99 35.13 -4.31 -15.20
N SER A 100 34.74 -4.91 -16.34
CA SER A 100 34.63 -4.15 -17.58
C SER A 100 33.48 -3.13 -17.51
N PRO A 101 33.61 -1.93 -18.11
CA PRO A 101 32.54 -0.93 -18.11
C PRO A 101 31.22 -1.45 -18.70
N THR A 102 31.29 -2.32 -19.71
CA THR A 102 30.12 -2.95 -20.35
C THR A 102 29.36 -3.86 -19.39
N MET A 103 30.06 -4.62 -18.55
CA MET A 103 29.45 -5.46 -17.52
C MET A 103 28.75 -4.63 -16.45
N MET A 104 29.38 -3.54 -15.98
CA MET A 104 28.77 -2.63 -15.01
C MET A 104 27.51 -1.96 -15.58
N LEU A 105 27.58 -1.48 -16.83
CA LEU A 105 26.42 -0.89 -17.51
C LEU A 105 25.29 -1.89 -17.73
N GLY A 106 25.61 -3.14 -18.13
CA GLY A 106 24.63 -4.20 -18.31
C GLY A 106 23.90 -4.54 -17.01
N MET A 107 24.65 -4.67 -15.90
CA MET A 107 24.08 -4.88 -14.57
C MET A 107 23.17 -3.71 -14.17
N GLN A 108 23.65 -2.46 -14.31
CA GLN A 108 22.86 -1.27 -13.97
C GLN A 108 21.57 -1.17 -14.82
N ALA A 109 21.66 -1.41 -16.12
CA ALA A 109 20.50 -1.41 -17.02
C ALA A 109 19.48 -2.49 -16.65
N SER A 110 19.94 -3.71 -16.32
CA SER A 110 19.05 -4.79 -15.88
C SER A 110 18.34 -4.45 -14.55
N MET A 111 19.03 -3.82 -13.62
CA MET A 111 18.46 -3.38 -12.35
C MET A 111 17.37 -2.33 -12.56
N PHE A 112 17.64 -1.33 -13.41
CA PHE A 112 16.65 -0.31 -13.77
C PHE A 112 15.46 -0.89 -14.53
N ALA A 113 15.70 -1.79 -15.49
CA ALA A 113 14.63 -2.43 -16.25
C ALA A 113 13.72 -3.27 -15.35
N LEU A 114 14.26 -3.96 -14.35
CA LEU A 114 13.47 -4.73 -13.39
C LEU A 114 12.67 -3.81 -12.45
N LEU A 115 13.33 -2.80 -11.87
CA LEU A 115 12.70 -1.83 -10.96
C LEU A 115 11.55 -1.07 -11.64
N PHE A 116 11.83 -0.44 -12.78
CA PHE A 116 10.84 0.37 -13.50
C PHE A 116 9.90 -0.45 -14.36
N GLY A 117 10.29 -1.63 -14.81
CA GLY A 117 9.43 -2.52 -15.59
C GLY A 117 8.23 -3.00 -14.78
N PHE A 118 8.45 -3.41 -13.53
CA PHE A 118 7.35 -3.80 -12.64
C PHE A 118 6.39 -2.63 -12.35
N MET A 119 6.93 -1.45 -12.03
CA MET A 119 6.11 -0.24 -11.84
C MET A 119 5.36 0.16 -13.12
N GLY A 120 5.99 0.04 -14.28
CA GLY A 120 5.39 0.31 -15.58
C GLY A 120 4.20 -0.60 -15.85
N ILE A 121 4.31 -1.90 -15.60
CA ILE A 121 3.21 -2.86 -15.72
C ILE A 121 2.06 -2.50 -14.76
N TYR A 122 2.39 -2.15 -13.51
CA TYR A 122 1.40 -1.72 -12.51
C TYR A 122 0.60 -0.49 -12.99
N PHE A 123 1.27 0.57 -13.44
CA PHE A 123 0.58 1.76 -13.92
C PHE A 123 -0.20 1.49 -15.21
N LEU A 124 0.40 0.75 -16.15
CA LEU A 124 -0.20 0.45 -17.44
C LEU A 124 -1.57 -0.24 -17.28
N ILE A 125 -1.66 -1.24 -16.42
CA ILE A 125 -2.91 -1.98 -16.21
C ILE A 125 -4.01 -1.06 -15.63
N GLY A 126 -3.67 -0.14 -14.71
CA GLY A 126 -4.63 0.84 -14.20
C GLY A 126 -5.03 1.90 -15.23
N ILE A 127 -4.09 2.39 -16.04
CA ILE A 127 -4.35 3.33 -17.15
C ILE A 127 -5.25 2.68 -18.21
N VAL A 128 -4.99 1.42 -18.57
CA VAL A 128 -5.87 0.66 -19.48
C VAL A 128 -7.28 0.57 -18.89
N GLY A 129 -7.41 0.30 -17.59
CA GLY A 129 -8.71 0.33 -16.92
C GLY A 129 -9.42 1.67 -17.06
N ALA A 130 -8.69 2.77 -16.86
CA ALA A 130 -9.24 4.12 -17.02
C ALA A 130 -9.72 4.42 -18.45
N VAL A 131 -8.90 4.09 -19.46
CA VAL A 131 -9.23 4.27 -20.87
C VAL A 131 -10.46 3.44 -21.26
N MET A 132 -10.52 2.19 -20.81
CA MET A 132 -11.64 1.29 -21.09
C MET A 132 -12.95 1.82 -20.51
N CYS A 133 -12.94 2.41 -19.31
CA CYS A 133 -14.12 3.06 -18.74
C CYS A 133 -14.59 4.24 -19.58
N VAL A 134 -13.69 5.10 -20.08
CA VAL A 134 -14.04 6.22 -20.97
C VAL A 134 -14.66 5.72 -22.28
N MET A 135 -14.21 4.58 -22.79
CA MET A 135 -14.72 3.91 -24.00
C MET A 135 -16.02 3.11 -23.79
N ASP A 136 -16.72 3.31 -22.67
CA ASP A 136 -17.98 2.61 -22.34
C ASP A 136 -17.82 1.08 -22.26
N LYS A 137 -16.66 0.62 -21.78
CA LYS A 137 -16.41 -0.80 -21.47
C LYS A 137 -16.45 -1.02 -19.96
N ASP A 138 -17.21 -2.01 -19.52
CA ASP A 138 -17.23 -2.49 -18.13
C ASP A 138 -15.93 -3.26 -17.83
N PHE A 139 -14.84 -2.51 -17.64
CA PHE A 139 -13.51 -3.04 -17.43
C PHE A 139 -13.42 -3.85 -16.13
N LYS A 140 -12.77 -5.01 -16.21
CA LYS A 140 -12.49 -5.88 -15.07
C LYS A 140 -11.01 -6.24 -15.04
N TYR A 141 -10.33 -6.01 -13.93
CA TYR A 141 -8.94 -6.44 -13.79
C TYR A 141 -8.85 -7.96 -13.94
N PRO A 142 -7.81 -8.49 -14.62
CA PRO A 142 -7.57 -9.92 -14.70
C PRO A 142 -7.55 -10.53 -13.29
N ILE A 143 -8.29 -11.64 -13.10
CA ILE A 143 -8.46 -12.36 -11.83
C ILE A 143 -9.28 -11.58 -10.79
N LEU A 144 -8.86 -10.38 -10.39
CA LEU A 144 -9.49 -9.61 -9.31
C LEU A 144 -10.93 -9.21 -9.66
N GLY A 145 -11.16 -8.66 -10.86
CA GLY A 145 -12.46 -8.10 -11.21
C GLY A 145 -13.59 -9.13 -11.21
N LYS A 146 -13.36 -10.30 -11.80
CA LYS A 146 -14.33 -11.41 -11.81
C LYS A 146 -14.60 -11.97 -10.41
N ARG A 147 -13.55 -12.05 -9.57
CA ARG A 147 -13.70 -12.52 -8.18
C ARG A 147 -14.47 -11.50 -7.33
N LEU A 148 -14.19 -10.21 -7.53
CA LEU A 148 -14.87 -9.13 -6.83
C LEU A 148 -16.34 -9.04 -7.23
N GLU A 149 -16.65 -9.12 -8.53
CA GLU A 149 -18.03 -9.19 -9.04
C GLU A 149 -18.83 -10.31 -8.37
N LYS A 150 -18.26 -11.53 -8.35
CA LYS A 150 -18.87 -12.67 -7.67
C LYS A 150 -19.03 -12.44 -6.17
N TYR A 151 -18.01 -11.88 -5.53
CA TYR A 151 -18.05 -11.58 -4.09
C TYR A 151 -19.22 -10.63 -3.79
N LEU A 152 -19.30 -9.50 -4.50
CA LEU A 152 -20.32 -8.46 -4.34
C LEU A 152 -21.73 -8.88 -4.80
N GLY A 153 -21.87 -10.05 -5.45
CA GLY A 153 -23.16 -10.52 -5.96
C GLY A 153 -23.70 -9.68 -7.13
N ARG A 154 -22.83 -8.94 -7.84
CA ARG A 154 -23.22 -8.13 -8.99
C ARG A 154 -23.66 -9.05 -10.14
N GLY A 155 -24.79 -8.75 -10.76
CA GLY A 155 -25.31 -9.47 -11.91
C GLY A 155 -24.55 -9.16 -13.21
N PRO A 156 -25.06 -9.62 -14.38
CA PRO A 156 -24.39 -9.46 -15.66
C PRO A 156 -24.39 -8.02 -16.20
N HIS A 157 -25.27 -7.15 -15.72
CA HIS A 157 -25.38 -5.77 -16.21
C HIS A 157 -24.54 -4.81 -15.35
N PRO A 158 -23.91 -3.79 -15.98
CA PRO A 158 -23.03 -2.87 -15.25
C PRO A 158 -23.70 -2.11 -14.10
N ASN A 159 -25.02 -1.89 -14.20
CA ASN A 159 -25.82 -1.18 -13.19
C ASN A 159 -26.55 -2.10 -12.22
N ASP A 160 -26.29 -3.41 -12.26
CA ASP A 160 -26.87 -4.32 -11.28
C ASP A 160 -26.42 -3.96 -9.86
N PRO A 161 -27.34 -4.03 -8.87
CA PRO A 161 -27.05 -3.63 -7.50
C PRO A 161 -25.93 -4.48 -6.89
N LEU A 162 -25.20 -3.88 -5.95
CA LEU A 162 -24.15 -4.53 -5.19
C LEU A 162 -24.65 -4.90 -3.79
N ASP A 163 -24.11 -5.97 -3.21
CA ASP A 163 -24.32 -6.32 -1.81
C ASP A 163 -23.61 -5.30 -0.90
N GLU A 164 -24.38 -4.36 -0.34
CA GLU A 164 -23.86 -3.24 0.46
C GLU A 164 -22.99 -3.70 1.64
N ALA A 165 -23.36 -4.80 2.29
CA ALA A 165 -22.61 -5.33 3.44
C ALA A 165 -21.22 -5.83 3.01
N LYS A 166 -21.10 -6.33 1.79
CA LYS A 166 -19.82 -6.78 1.22
C LYS A 166 -19.00 -5.64 0.65
N GLU A 167 -19.63 -4.58 0.12
CA GLU A 167 -18.91 -3.36 -0.23
C GLU A 167 -18.18 -2.78 0.99
N GLU A 168 -18.88 -2.72 2.13
CA GLU A 168 -18.31 -2.21 3.38
C GLU A 168 -17.19 -3.08 3.91
N GLN A 169 -17.37 -4.41 3.87
CA GLN A 169 -16.31 -5.36 4.22
C GLN A 169 -15.08 -5.17 3.32
N TRP A 170 -15.29 -5.02 2.01
CA TRP A 170 -14.21 -4.79 1.07
C TRP A 170 -13.43 -3.52 1.41
N MET A 171 -14.12 -2.40 1.62
CA MET A 171 -13.47 -1.12 1.90
C MET A 171 -12.82 -1.06 3.28
N ALA A 172 -13.44 -1.63 4.30
CA ALA A 172 -12.80 -1.80 5.60
C ALA A 172 -11.52 -2.64 5.46
N ALA A 173 -11.56 -3.75 4.72
CA ALA A 173 -10.39 -4.59 4.48
C ALA A 173 -9.28 -3.84 3.73
N MET A 174 -9.61 -3.03 2.72
CA MET A 174 -8.65 -2.15 2.04
C MET A 174 -8.08 -1.09 2.99
N GLY A 175 -8.89 -0.57 3.90
CA GLY A 175 -8.45 0.32 4.98
C GLY A 175 -7.36 -0.31 5.85
N HIS A 176 -7.49 -1.58 6.25
CA HIS A 176 -6.42 -2.28 6.96
C HIS A 176 -5.22 -2.61 6.05
N ALA A 177 -5.48 -3.12 4.85
CA ALA A 177 -4.44 -3.52 3.90
C ALA A 177 -3.54 -2.35 3.48
N SER A 178 -4.05 -1.12 3.53
CA SER A 178 -3.29 0.10 3.23
C SER A 178 -2.12 0.37 4.20
N ALA A 179 -2.07 -0.30 5.35
CA ALA A 179 -0.93 -0.25 6.28
C ALA A 179 0.42 -0.55 5.61
N ILE A 180 0.40 -1.30 4.49
CA ILE A 180 1.57 -1.56 3.66
C ILE A 180 2.24 -0.29 3.12
N LEU A 181 1.48 0.80 2.99
CA LEU A 181 1.94 2.09 2.46
C LEU A 181 2.45 3.04 3.55
N PHE A 182 2.61 2.53 4.76
CA PHE A 182 3.14 3.30 5.89
C PHE A 182 2.34 4.59 6.12
N ILE A 183 2.97 5.76 6.25
CA ILE A 183 2.28 7.04 6.47
C ILE A 183 1.24 7.37 5.39
N TRP A 184 1.48 6.98 4.14
CA TRP A 184 0.54 7.20 3.04
C TRP A 184 -0.69 6.30 3.14
N GLY A 185 -0.53 5.13 3.77
CA GLY A 185 -1.62 4.20 4.05
C GLY A 185 -2.71 4.84 4.90
N LEU A 186 -2.33 5.71 5.84
CA LEU A 186 -3.21 6.32 6.84
C LEU A 186 -4.37 7.09 6.22
N PHE A 187 -4.16 7.69 5.04
CA PHE A 187 -5.17 8.51 4.40
C PHE A 187 -6.41 7.72 4.01
N THR A 188 -6.26 6.45 3.59
CA THR A 188 -7.39 5.61 3.18
C THR A 188 -8.38 5.33 4.33
N PRO A 189 -7.98 4.72 5.45
CA PRO A 189 -8.90 4.48 6.57
C PRO A 189 -9.35 5.78 7.24
N LEU A 190 -8.55 6.85 7.24
CA LEU A 190 -9.00 8.15 7.75
C LEU A 190 -10.11 8.75 6.88
N ALA A 191 -9.95 8.73 5.56
CA ALA A 191 -10.96 9.20 4.63
C ALA A 191 -12.26 8.39 4.75
N LEU A 192 -12.17 7.06 4.85
CA LEU A 192 -13.33 6.21 5.08
C LEU A 192 -14.02 6.54 6.41
N PHE A 193 -13.25 6.66 7.49
CA PHE A 193 -13.78 7.03 8.80
C PHE A 193 -14.53 8.36 8.76
N LEU A 194 -13.98 9.39 8.11
CA LEU A 194 -14.59 10.71 8.00
C LEU A 194 -15.81 10.73 7.06
N ALA A 195 -15.74 10.02 5.93
CA ALA A 195 -16.78 10.04 4.92
C ALA A 195 -18.01 9.21 5.30
N THR A 196 -17.87 8.17 6.12
CA THR A 196 -18.97 7.22 6.42
C THR A 196 -19.45 7.26 7.87
N GLN A 197 -19.19 8.36 8.62
CA GLN A 197 -19.50 8.45 10.06
C GLN A 197 -20.97 8.17 10.42
N LYS A 198 -21.91 8.49 9.52
CA LYS A 198 -23.35 8.38 9.76
C LYS A 198 -23.99 7.17 9.08
N ASP A 199 -23.27 6.54 8.15
CA ASP A 199 -23.86 5.60 7.21
C ASP A 199 -23.68 4.14 7.64
N SER A 200 -22.54 3.81 8.25
CA SER A 200 -22.24 2.43 8.66
C SER A 200 -21.43 2.41 9.96
N PRO A 201 -22.04 1.98 11.09
CA PRO A 201 -21.34 1.82 12.36
C PRO A 201 -20.15 0.86 12.24
N ARG A 202 -20.31 -0.21 11.46
CA ARG A 202 -19.26 -1.22 11.23
C ARG A 202 -18.06 -0.63 10.51
N LEU A 203 -18.29 0.03 9.38
CA LEU A 203 -17.21 0.63 8.60
C LEU A 203 -16.53 1.76 9.36
N ARG A 204 -17.31 2.58 10.09
CA ARG A 204 -16.81 3.61 11.00
C ARG A 204 -15.85 3.00 12.02
N PHE A 205 -16.24 1.92 12.68
CA PHE A 205 -15.42 1.23 13.67
C PHE A 205 -14.12 0.66 13.08
N GLN A 206 -14.22 -0.14 12.00
CA GLN A 206 -13.04 -0.77 11.38
C GLN A 206 -12.07 0.27 10.79
N SER A 207 -12.60 1.32 10.15
CA SER A 207 -11.76 2.41 9.62
C SER A 207 -11.08 3.20 10.74
N ALA A 208 -11.75 3.47 11.86
CA ALA A 208 -11.13 4.08 13.03
C ALA A 208 -10.02 3.20 13.62
N GLN A 209 -10.25 1.89 13.73
CA GLN A 209 -9.23 0.95 14.21
C GLN A 209 -8.00 0.95 13.29
N ALA A 210 -8.20 0.85 11.98
CA ALA A 210 -7.12 0.90 11.00
C ALA A 210 -6.35 2.23 11.09
N ALA A 211 -7.05 3.37 11.14
CA ALA A 211 -6.42 4.69 11.21
C ALA A 211 -5.58 4.86 12.50
N VAL A 212 -6.11 4.49 13.67
CA VAL A 212 -5.35 4.59 14.93
C VAL A 212 -4.18 3.62 14.94
N TYR A 213 -4.37 2.39 14.46
CA TYR A 213 -3.29 1.40 14.37
C TYR A 213 -2.12 1.91 13.51
N GLN A 214 -2.43 2.45 12.33
CA GLN A 214 -1.42 2.98 11.42
C GLN A 214 -0.77 4.26 11.96
N THR A 215 -1.53 5.13 12.63
CA THR A 215 -0.99 6.34 13.27
C THR A 215 0.01 5.99 14.35
N LEU A 216 -0.34 5.06 15.25
CA LEU A 216 0.56 4.61 16.32
C LEU A 216 1.85 3.99 15.76
N ALA A 217 1.73 3.12 14.75
CA ALA A 217 2.90 2.54 14.10
C ALA A 217 3.78 3.59 13.43
N THR A 218 3.16 4.59 12.78
CA THR A 218 3.86 5.71 12.15
C THR A 218 4.63 6.53 13.17
N VAL A 219 4.01 6.92 14.29
CA VAL A 219 4.65 7.66 15.39
C VAL A 219 5.81 6.87 15.98
N VAL A 220 5.63 5.57 16.25
CA VAL A 220 6.69 4.71 16.79
C VAL A 220 7.86 4.61 15.81
N TYR A 221 7.58 4.36 14.53
CA TYR A 221 8.63 4.27 13.51
C TYR A 221 9.42 5.57 13.37
N PHE A 222 8.75 6.73 13.28
CA PHE A 222 9.46 8.01 13.20
C PHE A 222 10.21 8.34 14.48
N GLY A 223 9.66 8.00 15.65
CA GLY A 223 10.36 8.14 16.93
C GLY A 223 11.65 7.31 16.97
N ILE A 224 11.58 6.04 16.60
CA ILE A 224 12.75 5.15 16.52
C ILE A 224 13.74 5.67 15.48
N SER A 225 13.27 6.08 14.29
CA SER A 225 14.12 6.59 13.21
C SER A 225 14.84 7.88 13.61
N PHE A 226 14.14 8.80 14.28
CA PHE A 226 14.71 10.05 14.76
C PHE A 226 15.78 9.78 15.84
N CYS A 227 15.49 8.91 16.81
CA CYS A 227 16.47 8.48 17.81
C CYS A 227 17.67 7.81 17.15
N TYR A 228 17.44 6.91 16.18
CA TYR A 228 18.49 6.19 15.46
C TYR A 228 19.42 7.16 14.72
N VAL A 229 18.85 8.10 13.96
CA VAL A 229 19.58 9.16 13.26
C VAL A 229 20.32 10.03 14.27
N GLY A 230 19.69 10.46 15.37
CA GLY A 230 20.31 11.27 16.40
C GLY A 230 21.54 10.61 17.04
N VAL A 231 21.43 9.33 17.42
CA VAL A 231 22.56 8.57 17.97
C VAL A 231 23.65 8.38 16.91
N PHE A 232 23.28 8.13 15.65
CA PHE A 232 24.24 7.99 14.53
C PHE A 232 25.04 9.26 14.32
N PHE A 233 24.36 10.40 14.18
CA PHE A 233 25.00 11.70 13.98
C PHE A 233 25.82 12.12 15.21
N GLY A 234 25.32 11.89 16.43
CA GLY A 234 26.07 12.18 17.65
C GLY A 234 27.37 11.38 17.73
N PHE A 235 27.33 10.10 17.37
CA PHE A 235 28.51 9.26 17.30
C PHE A 235 29.48 9.71 16.21
N PHE A 236 28.98 9.98 15.00
CA PHE A 236 29.82 10.43 13.88
C PHE A 236 30.46 11.80 14.16
N LEU A 237 29.71 12.74 14.74
CA LEU A 237 30.24 14.03 15.14
C LEU A 237 31.31 13.90 16.23
N SER A 238 31.11 12.98 17.19
CA SER A 238 32.13 12.64 18.19
C SER A 238 33.42 12.14 17.53
N LEU A 239 33.31 11.25 16.54
CA LEU A 239 34.46 10.80 15.76
C LEU A 239 35.14 11.94 15.00
N LEU A 240 34.39 12.79 14.31
CA LEU A 240 34.94 13.92 13.55
C LEU A 240 35.58 14.99 14.44
N SER A 241 35.09 15.16 15.67
CA SER A 241 35.64 16.11 16.63
C SER A 241 36.96 15.64 17.26
N ASN A 242 37.34 14.38 17.04
CA ASN A 242 38.56 13.81 17.56
C ASN A 242 39.77 14.32 16.75
N PRO A 243 40.76 15.00 17.36
CA PRO A 243 41.94 15.50 16.66
C PRO A 243 42.72 14.41 15.91
N ASP A 244 42.63 13.17 16.40
CA ASP A 244 43.30 11.99 15.86
C ASP A 244 42.45 11.26 14.80
N PHE A 245 41.35 11.86 14.32
CA PHE A 245 40.50 11.26 13.30
C PHE A 245 41.30 10.93 12.02
N GLY A 246 41.27 9.66 11.62
CA GLY A 246 42.05 9.14 10.49
C GLY A 246 43.35 8.41 10.89
N SER A 247 43.75 8.49 12.16
CA SER A 247 44.79 7.61 12.73
C SER A 247 44.20 6.26 13.20
N SER A 248 45.06 5.33 13.62
CA SER A 248 44.62 4.06 14.20
C SER A 248 43.84 4.29 15.50
N LEU A 249 42.62 3.73 15.59
CA LEU A 249 41.80 3.82 16.80
C LEU A 249 42.54 3.29 18.02
N SER A 250 42.50 4.02 19.14
CA SER A 250 42.97 3.50 20.42
C SER A 250 42.08 2.33 20.88
N PRO A 251 42.56 1.43 21.75
CA PRO A 251 41.75 0.32 22.24
C PRO A 251 40.41 0.75 22.85
N ALA A 252 40.39 1.87 23.59
CA ALA A 252 39.17 2.41 24.18
C ALA A 252 38.18 2.93 23.12
N GLN A 253 38.67 3.64 22.09
CA GLN A 253 37.86 4.09 20.97
C GLN A 253 37.31 2.90 20.15
N GLY A 254 38.13 1.85 19.97
CA GLY A 254 37.72 0.61 19.33
C GLY A 254 36.58 -0.08 20.09
N ILE A 255 36.68 -0.20 21.41
CA ILE A 255 35.58 -0.74 22.25
C ILE A 255 34.33 0.13 22.12
N GLY A 256 34.47 1.46 22.18
CA GLY A 256 33.34 2.38 22.02
C GLY A 256 32.63 2.22 20.66
N PHE A 257 33.40 2.11 19.57
CA PHE A 257 32.86 1.85 18.24
C PHE A 257 32.15 0.48 18.16
N LEU A 258 32.72 -0.57 18.76
CA LEU A 258 32.10 -1.90 18.79
C LEU A 258 30.79 -1.90 19.57
N VAL A 259 30.73 -1.23 20.73
CA VAL A 259 29.49 -1.07 21.52
C VAL A 259 28.44 -0.31 20.72
N PHE A 260 28.83 0.78 20.04
CA PHE A 260 27.94 1.54 19.17
C PHE A 260 27.38 0.67 18.03
N MET A 261 28.24 -0.07 17.32
CA MET A 261 27.83 -1.00 16.27
C MET A 261 26.87 -2.08 16.79
N LEU A 262 27.11 -2.63 17.99
CA LEU A 262 26.25 -3.64 18.61
C LEU A 262 24.86 -3.08 18.94
N VAL A 263 24.80 -1.88 19.52
CA VAL A 263 23.51 -1.20 19.79
C VAL A 263 22.75 -0.95 18.49
N PHE A 264 23.43 -0.50 17.44
CA PHE A 264 22.83 -0.28 16.12
C PHE A 264 22.30 -1.57 15.49
N LEU A 265 23.06 -2.65 15.61
CA LEU A 265 22.65 -3.97 15.13
C LEU A 265 21.39 -4.45 15.85
N ILE A 266 21.33 -4.32 17.18
CA ILE A 266 20.16 -4.72 17.99
C ILE A 266 18.92 -3.92 17.57
N ILE A 267 19.04 -2.60 17.42
CA ILE A 267 17.93 -1.75 16.96
C ILE A 267 17.50 -2.16 15.54
N GLY A 268 18.46 -2.40 14.65
CA GLY A 268 18.20 -2.86 13.28
C GLY A 268 17.42 -4.18 13.23
N ILE A 269 17.84 -5.18 14.02
CA ILE A 269 17.14 -6.47 14.14
C ILE A 269 15.72 -6.26 14.67
N PHE A 270 15.55 -5.44 15.71
CA PHE A 270 14.23 -5.14 16.25
C PHE A 270 13.29 -4.54 15.19
N VAL A 271 13.76 -3.55 14.42
CA VAL A 271 12.98 -2.93 13.34
C VAL A 271 12.66 -3.94 12.23
N MET A 272 13.63 -4.78 11.84
CA MET A 272 13.44 -5.83 10.84
C MET A 272 12.39 -6.87 11.24
N LEU A 273 12.18 -7.12 12.55
CA LEU A 273 11.13 -8.01 13.04
C LEU A 273 9.79 -7.30 13.26
N ALA A 274 9.83 -6.05 13.75
CA ALA A 274 8.64 -5.28 14.07
C ALA A 274 7.82 -4.91 12.82
N LEU A 275 8.48 -4.49 11.72
CA LEU A 275 7.79 -4.07 10.50
C LEU A 275 6.99 -5.20 9.83
N PRO A 276 7.55 -6.39 9.55
CA PRO A 276 6.77 -7.51 9.00
C PRO A 276 5.63 -7.93 9.92
N THR A 277 5.85 -7.90 11.24
CA THR A 277 4.81 -8.22 12.23
C THR A 277 3.65 -7.23 12.15
N TYR A 278 3.94 -5.93 12.04
CA TYR A 278 2.95 -4.88 11.82
C TYR A 278 2.11 -5.12 10.56
N HIS A 279 2.79 -5.38 9.44
CA HIS A 279 2.12 -5.68 8.17
C HIS A 279 1.28 -6.97 8.24
N LEU A 280 1.79 -8.01 8.90
CA LEU A 280 1.08 -9.27 9.08
C LEU A 280 -0.23 -9.09 9.84
N PHE A 281 -0.23 -8.33 10.94
CA PHE A 281 -1.46 -8.04 11.69
C PHE A 281 -2.48 -7.26 10.85
N ALA A 282 -2.03 -6.27 10.09
CA ALA A 282 -2.92 -5.52 9.19
C ALA A 282 -3.51 -6.41 8.07
N MET A 283 -2.70 -7.30 7.49
CA MET A 283 -3.15 -8.25 6.49
C MET A 283 -4.15 -9.26 7.07
N ILE A 284 -3.88 -9.80 8.27
CA ILE A 284 -4.81 -10.67 8.98
C ILE A 284 -6.13 -9.94 9.21
N ALA A 285 -6.10 -8.69 9.69
CA ALA A 285 -7.31 -7.90 9.88
C ALA A 285 -8.13 -7.77 8.59
N GLY A 286 -7.49 -7.41 7.47
CA GLY A 286 -8.15 -7.33 6.17
C GLY A 286 -8.78 -8.66 5.73
N ILE A 287 -8.05 -9.78 5.86
CA ILE A 287 -8.56 -11.12 5.51
C ILE A 287 -9.75 -11.52 6.40
N GLN A 288 -9.71 -11.21 7.69
CA GLN A 288 -10.79 -11.53 8.62
C GLN A 288 -12.08 -10.78 8.25
N ILE A 289 -11.97 -9.49 7.92
CA ILE A 289 -13.09 -8.66 7.48
C ILE A 289 -13.68 -9.16 6.16
N LEU A 290 -12.85 -9.55 5.18
CA LEU A 290 -13.32 -10.12 3.92
C LEU A 290 -14.08 -11.44 4.11
N LYS A 291 -13.79 -12.19 5.18
CA LYS A 291 -14.53 -13.40 5.58
C LYS A 291 -15.84 -13.08 6.34
N GLY A 292 -16.22 -11.81 6.43
CA GLY A 292 -17.40 -11.36 7.15
C GLY A 292 -17.21 -11.23 8.67
N ARG A 293 -16.02 -11.50 9.21
CA ARG A 293 -15.75 -11.43 10.65
C ARG A 293 -15.26 -10.05 11.06
N ASP A 294 -15.75 -9.53 12.17
CA ASP A 294 -15.19 -8.31 12.73
C ASP A 294 -13.82 -8.57 13.34
N TYR A 295 -12.86 -7.70 13.00
CA TYR A 295 -11.52 -7.78 13.56
C TYR A 295 -11.38 -6.82 14.73
N HIS A 296 -10.72 -7.28 15.79
CA HIS A 296 -10.40 -6.45 16.95
C HIS A 296 -8.92 -6.58 17.25
N TYR A 297 -8.17 -5.48 17.07
CA TYR A 297 -6.80 -5.42 17.58
C TYR A 297 -6.84 -5.65 19.11
N PRO A 298 -6.00 -6.54 19.68
CA PRO A 298 -6.19 -7.02 21.05
C PRO A 298 -6.32 -5.95 22.13
N ILE A 299 -5.58 -4.84 22.03
CA ILE A 299 -5.67 -3.72 22.98
C ILE A 299 -6.52 -2.60 22.39
N LEU A 300 -6.15 -2.15 21.18
CA LEU A 300 -6.77 -1.02 20.52
C LEU A 300 -8.27 -1.21 20.24
N GLY A 301 -8.69 -2.41 19.80
CA GLY A 301 -10.09 -2.70 19.52
C GLY A 301 -10.98 -2.62 20.75
N ARG A 302 -10.49 -3.08 21.91
CA ARG A 302 -11.23 -2.96 23.18
C ARG A 302 -11.37 -1.51 23.64
N LEU A 303 -10.32 -0.70 23.48
CA LEU A 303 -10.35 0.72 23.83
C LEU A 303 -11.33 1.50 22.94
N LEU A 304 -11.34 1.22 21.63
CA LEU A 304 -12.24 1.88 20.70
C LEU A 304 -13.69 1.45 20.90
N ALA A 305 -13.96 0.15 21.11
CA ALA A 305 -15.32 -0.35 21.33
C ALA A 305 -16.00 0.37 22.51
N LYS A 306 -15.30 0.47 23.65
CA LYS A 306 -15.78 1.22 24.82
C LYS A 306 -16.08 2.69 24.55
N ARG A 307 -15.36 3.32 23.61
CA ARG A 307 -15.58 4.73 23.25
C ARG A 307 -16.81 4.89 22.37
N PHE A 308 -17.03 4.00 21.41
CA PHE A 308 -18.22 4.02 20.55
C PHE A 308 -19.49 3.68 21.33
N GLU A 309 -19.44 2.69 22.23
CA GLU A 309 -20.58 2.36 23.12
C GLU A 309 -21.06 3.56 23.94
N ARG A 310 -20.15 4.43 24.41
CA ARG A 310 -20.49 5.66 25.15
C ARG A 310 -21.06 6.78 24.30
N GLN A 311 -20.87 6.75 22.98
CA GLN A 311 -21.39 7.77 22.07
C GLN A 311 -22.80 7.44 21.57
N ASP A 312 -23.15 6.15 21.56
CA ASP A 312 -24.42 5.66 21.04
C ASP A 312 -25.47 5.44 22.15
N GLY A 313 -25.12 5.63 23.43
CA GLY A 313 -26.03 5.55 24.60
C GLY A 313 -26.20 6.87 25.31
#